data_AF-A0A1M6SG13-F1
#
_entry.id   AF-A0A1M6SG13-F1
#
_cell.length_a   1.000
_cell.length_b   1.000
_cell.length_c   1.000
_cell.angle_alpha   90.00
_cell.angle_beta   90.00
_cell.angle_gamma   90.00
#
_symmetry.space_group_name_H-M   'P 1'
#
loop_
_entity.id
_entity.type
_entity.pdbx_description
1 polymer ?
#
loop_
_entity_poly.entity_id
_entity_poly.type
_entity_poly.pdbx_seq_one_letter_code
_entity_poly.pdbx_strand_id
1 'polypeptide(L)'
;MQLMQTKRKIVLVRPATSESISLRHGVALVATGALAIAIVYLTLSPLQPTKLGGYVSDKAYHFIAFAALAFPTALLYARSLVWIIPAALLLGGIIELVQPYVGRSREGADWIADAFGIGFGVSIGLVIRKIIRKKN
;
A
#
# COMPACT_ATOMS: atom_id res chain seq x y z
N MET A 1 -30.04 55.12 -14.58
CA MET A 1 -29.96 54.00 -13.62
C MET A 1 -29.12 52.89 -14.25
N GLN A 2 -27.81 52.82 -13.93
CA GLN A 2 -26.88 51.84 -14.52
C GLN A 2 -27.01 50.49 -13.81
N LEU A 3 -27.34 49.43 -14.55
CA LEU A 3 -27.35 48.06 -14.06
C LEU A 3 -25.93 47.48 -14.10
N MET A 4 -25.37 47.27 -12.91
CA MET A 4 -24.04 46.72 -12.64
C MET A 4 -23.99 45.25 -13.05
N GLN A 5 -23.28 44.93 -14.13
CA GLN A 5 -23.03 43.55 -14.59
C GLN A 5 -21.97 42.88 -13.69
N THR A 6 -22.39 41.97 -12.81
CA THR A 6 -21.50 41.18 -11.96
C THR A 6 -20.75 40.12 -12.78
N LYS A 7 -19.47 40.36 -13.10
CA LYS A 7 -18.60 39.36 -13.73
C LYS A 7 -18.33 38.21 -12.76
N ARG A 8 -18.99 37.05 -12.96
CA ARG A 8 -18.60 35.80 -12.28
C ARG A 8 -17.24 35.36 -12.80
N LYS A 9 -16.22 35.42 -11.95
CA LYS A 9 -14.88 34.88 -12.21
C LYS A 9 -14.99 33.35 -12.15
N ILE A 10 -15.16 32.71 -13.31
CA ILE A 10 -15.12 31.25 -13.42
C ILE A 10 -13.68 30.82 -13.09
N VAL A 11 -13.49 30.26 -11.89
CA VAL A 11 -12.23 29.63 -11.51
C VAL A 11 -12.11 28.36 -12.35
N LEU A 12 -11.34 28.44 -13.44
CA LEU A 12 -10.97 27.30 -14.27
C LEU A 12 -10.17 26.31 -13.43
N VAL A 13 -10.85 25.31 -12.86
CA VAL A 13 -10.22 24.09 -12.37
C VAL A 13 -9.59 23.42 -13.58
N ARG A 14 -8.27 23.59 -13.77
CA ARG A 14 -7.56 22.94 -14.88
C ARG A 14 -7.70 21.42 -14.70
N PRO A 15 -8.31 20.69 -15.66
CA PRO A 15 -8.31 19.24 -15.61
C PRO A 15 -6.86 18.74 -15.67
N ALA A 16 -6.55 17.73 -14.86
CA ALA A 16 -5.25 17.07 -14.91
C ALA A 16 -4.99 16.60 -16.35
N THR A 17 -3.88 17.01 -16.95
CA THR A 17 -3.48 16.58 -18.30
C THR A 17 -3.21 15.07 -18.30
N SER A 18 -3.42 14.41 -19.44
CA SER A 18 -3.17 12.97 -19.60
C SER A 18 -1.75 12.56 -19.16
N GLU A 19 -0.75 13.40 -19.42
CA GLU A 19 0.63 13.22 -18.94
C GLU A 19 0.74 13.22 -17.41
N SER A 20 0.03 14.11 -16.71
CA SER A 20 0.09 14.15 -15.24
C SER A 20 -0.59 12.93 -14.61
N ILE A 21 -1.59 12.36 -15.28
CA ILE A 21 -2.28 11.15 -14.84
C ILE A 21 -1.38 9.93 -15.07
N SER A 22 -0.73 9.81 -16.23
CA SER A 22 0.17 8.68 -16.53
C SER A 22 1.41 8.66 -15.63
N LEU A 23 2.00 9.83 -15.34
CA LEU A 23 3.14 9.95 -14.43
C LEU A 23 2.79 9.48 -13.01
N ARG A 24 1.64 9.89 -12.47
CA ARG A 24 1.19 9.48 -11.12
C ARG A 24 0.93 7.97 -11.03
N HIS A 25 0.35 7.38 -12.09
CA HIS A 25 0.16 5.94 -12.17
C HIS A 25 1.49 5.19 -12.26
N GLY A 26 2.42 5.66 -13.08
CA GLY A 26 3.76 5.06 -13.21
C GLY A 26 4.51 5.05 -11.88
N VAL A 27 4.54 6.19 -11.17
CA VAL A 27 5.17 6.30 -9.85
C VAL A 27 4.53 5.35 -8.83
N ALA A 28 3.20 5.25 -8.82
CA ALA A 28 2.50 4.35 -7.90
C ALA A 28 2.80 2.88 -8.16
N LEU A 29 2.87 2.47 -9.43
CA LEU A 29 3.24 1.11 -9.83
C LEU A 29 4.69 0.79 -9.44
N VAL A 30 5.62 1.69 -9.73
CA VAL A 30 7.04 1.53 -9.36
C VAL A 30 7.19 1.44 -7.85
N ALA A 31 6.54 2.31 -7.08
CA ALA A 31 6.58 2.28 -5.62
C ALA A 31 6.00 0.98 -5.04
N THR A 32 4.86 0.52 -5.58
CA THR A 32 4.22 -0.74 -5.15
C THR A 32 5.10 -1.94 -5.48
N GLY A 33 5.68 -1.97 -6.69
CA GLY A 33 6.61 -3.02 -7.11
C GLY A 33 7.90 -3.04 -6.30
N ALA A 34 8.51 -1.88 -6.06
CA ALA A 34 9.70 -1.75 -5.22
C ALA A 34 9.43 -2.20 -3.79
N LEU A 35 8.25 -1.86 -3.24
CA LEU A 35 7.84 -2.30 -1.93
C LEU A 35 7.63 -3.82 -1.89
N ALA A 36 6.96 -4.41 -2.88
CA ALA A 36 6.80 -5.86 -2.96
C ALA A 36 8.16 -6.59 -3.03
N ILE A 37 9.11 -6.07 -3.82
CA ILE A 37 10.48 -6.60 -3.89
C ILE A 37 11.18 -6.50 -2.53
N ALA A 38 11.06 -5.36 -1.85
CA ALA A 38 11.64 -5.17 -0.52
C ALA A 38 11.04 -6.15 0.50
N ILE A 39 9.73 -6.39 0.47
CA ILE A 39 9.05 -7.35 1.33
C ILE A 39 9.61 -8.76 1.09
N VAL A 40 9.68 -9.21 -0.16
CA VAL A 40 10.22 -10.52 -0.51
C VAL A 40 11.68 -10.65 -0.06
N TYR A 41 12.50 -9.64 -0.35
CA TYR A 41 13.91 -9.65 0.03
C TYR A 41 14.09 -9.72 1.55
N LEU A 42 13.36 -8.90 2.31
CA LEU A 42 13.50 -8.83 3.77
C LEU A 42 12.95 -10.09 4.45
N THR A 43 11.82 -10.63 4.00
CA THR A 43 11.19 -11.81 4.59
C THR A 43 11.91 -13.12 4.27
N LEU A 44 12.58 -13.19 3.11
CA LEU A 44 13.40 -14.34 2.72
C LEU A 44 14.88 -14.20 3.10
N SER A 45 15.34 -13.01 3.50
CA SER A 45 16.70 -12.85 3.99
C SER A 45 16.90 -13.71 5.25
N PRO A 46 18.00 -14.47 5.34
CA PRO A 46 18.32 -15.24 6.53
C PRO A 46 18.30 -14.33 7.75
N LEU A 47 17.66 -14.76 8.84
CA LEU A 47 17.71 -14.06 10.12
C LEU A 47 19.18 -13.92 10.54
N GLN A 48 19.78 -12.77 10.25
CA GLN A 48 20.99 -12.38 10.93
C GLN A 48 20.57 -12.10 12.37
N PRO A 49 21.19 -12.71 13.38
CA PRO A 49 20.96 -12.30 14.76
C PRO A 49 21.40 -10.84 14.87
N THR A 50 20.43 -9.92 14.76
CA THR A 50 20.71 -8.49 14.84
C THR A 50 21.21 -8.21 16.24
N LYS A 51 22.47 -7.78 16.35
CA LYS A 51 23.09 -7.33 17.61
C LYS A 51 22.34 -6.14 18.23
N LEU A 52 21.50 -5.47 17.44
CA LEU A 52 20.51 -4.51 17.89
C LEU A 52 19.29 -5.30 18.37
N GLY A 53 19.14 -5.48 19.69
CA GLY A 53 17.97 -6.10 20.29
C GLY A 53 16.70 -5.60 19.61
N GLY A 54 16.01 -6.50 18.89
CA GLY A 54 14.98 -6.14 17.94
C GLY A 54 13.79 -5.46 18.62
N TYR A 55 13.71 -4.14 18.51
CA TYR A 55 12.56 -3.37 19.00
C TYR A 55 11.24 -3.73 18.29
N VAL A 56 11.33 -4.38 17.13
CA VAL A 56 10.19 -4.77 16.29
C VAL A 56 10.29 -6.29 16.06
N SER A 57 9.26 -7.02 16.49
CA SER A 57 9.16 -8.47 16.26
C SER A 57 9.02 -8.77 14.76
N ASP A 58 9.45 -9.97 14.33
CA ASP A 58 9.28 -10.45 12.95
C ASP A 58 7.84 -10.24 12.41
N LYS A 59 6.85 -10.57 13.23
CA LYS A 59 5.41 -10.36 12.95
C LYS A 59 5.03 -8.91 12.70
N ALA A 60 5.69 -7.98 13.39
CA ALA A 60 5.45 -6.55 13.19
C ALA A 60 6.08 -6.08 11.86
N TYR A 61 7.19 -6.66 11.40
CA TYR A 61 7.69 -6.42 10.06
C TYR A 61 6.71 -6.92 9.00
N HIS A 62 6.19 -8.14 9.14
CA HIS A 62 5.14 -8.71 8.29
C HIS A 62 3.89 -7.80 8.23
N PHE A 63 3.37 -7.41 9.38
CA PHE A 63 2.24 -6.47 9.46
C PHE A 63 2.51 -5.14 8.75
N ILE A 64 3.64 -4.48 9.04
CA ILE A 64 3.98 -3.17 8.46
C ILE A 64 4.18 -3.27 6.95
N ALA A 65 4.90 -4.31 6.50
CA ALA A 65 5.14 -4.60 5.09
C ALA A 65 3.83 -4.69 4.30
N PHE A 66 2.93 -5.56 4.74
CA PHE A 66 1.68 -5.82 4.04
C PHE A 66 0.67 -4.68 4.17
N ALA A 67 0.69 -3.93 5.28
CA ALA A 67 -0.06 -2.68 5.40
C ALA A 67 0.42 -1.62 4.41
N ALA A 68 1.74 -1.44 4.29
CA ALA A 68 2.33 -0.51 3.34
C ALA A 68 2.04 -0.91 1.89
N LEU A 69 1.96 -2.21 1.58
CA LEU A 69 1.61 -2.72 0.25
C LEU A 69 0.16 -2.39 -0.12
N ALA A 70 -0.77 -2.58 0.81
CA ALA A 70 -2.19 -2.42 0.54
C ALA A 70 -2.68 -0.96 0.60
N PHE A 71 -2.09 -0.14 1.48
CA PHE A 71 -2.49 1.24 1.73
C PHE A 71 -2.57 2.14 0.48
N PRO A 72 -1.51 2.30 -0.35
CA PRO A 72 -1.54 3.21 -1.49
C PRO A 72 -2.54 2.76 -2.55
N THR A 73 -2.71 1.44 -2.72
CA THR A 73 -3.74 0.86 -3.59
C THR A 73 -5.13 1.27 -3.11
N ALA A 74 -5.42 1.12 -1.82
CA ALA A 74 -6.72 1.51 -1.27
C ALA A 74 -6.98 3.02 -1.41
N LEU A 75 -5.95 3.83 -1.20
CA LEU A 75 -6.04 5.29 -1.28
C LEU A 75 -6.27 5.79 -2.72
N LEU A 76 -5.50 5.29 -3.68
CA LEU A 76 -5.45 5.84 -5.04
C LEU A 76 -6.28 5.03 -6.04
N TYR A 77 -6.31 3.70 -5.88
CA TYR A 77 -6.85 2.74 -6.85
C TYR A 77 -7.80 1.73 -6.20
N ALA A 78 -8.77 2.20 -5.40
CA ALA A 78 -9.66 1.34 -4.63
C ALA A 78 -10.37 0.21 -5.43
N ARG A 79 -10.60 0.39 -6.73
CA ARG A 79 -11.17 -0.66 -7.60
C ARG A 79 -10.23 -1.85 -7.78
N SER A 80 -8.92 -1.63 -7.73
CA SER A 80 -7.90 -2.68 -7.87
C SER A 80 -7.74 -3.54 -6.62
N LEU A 81 -8.38 -3.18 -5.50
CA LEU A 81 -8.35 -3.97 -4.26
C LEU A 81 -8.88 -5.40 -4.44
N VAL A 82 -9.82 -5.61 -5.37
CA VAL A 82 -10.34 -6.95 -5.70
C VAL A 82 -9.24 -7.89 -6.19
N TRP A 83 -8.17 -7.35 -6.77
CA TRP A 83 -7.02 -8.11 -7.24
C TRP A 83 -5.85 -8.06 -6.25
N ILE A 84 -5.61 -6.91 -5.62
CA ILE A 84 -4.45 -6.70 -4.74
C ILE A 84 -4.60 -7.46 -3.43
N ILE A 85 -5.79 -7.54 -2.84
CA ILE A 85 -6.01 -8.30 -1.59
C ILE A 85 -5.68 -9.79 -1.78
N PRO A 86 -6.27 -10.52 -2.75
CA PRO A 86 -5.94 -11.92 -2.94
C PRO A 86 -4.48 -12.13 -3.38
N ALA A 87 -3.92 -11.25 -4.22
CA ALA A 87 -2.52 -11.33 -4.61
C ALA A 87 -1.55 -11.17 -3.43
N ALA A 88 -1.83 -10.24 -2.51
CA ALA A 88 -1.03 -10.04 -1.31
C ALA A 88 -1.15 -11.22 -0.34
N LEU A 89 -2.35 -11.76 -0.12
CA LEU A 89 -2.54 -12.95 0.72
C LEU A 89 -1.80 -14.17 0.15
N LEU A 90 -1.84 -14.35 -1.18
CA LEU A 90 -1.07 -15.39 -1.86
C LEU A 90 0.44 -15.17 -1.70
N LEU A 91 0.91 -13.92 -1.83
CA LEU A 91 2.31 -13.59 -1.63
C LEU A 91 2.80 -13.95 -0.21
N GLY A 92 2.05 -13.57 0.82
CA GLY A 92 2.35 -13.93 2.21
C GLY A 92 2.39 -15.45 2.42
N GLY A 93 1.42 -16.17 1.85
CA GLY A 93 1.38 -17.64 1.92
C GLY A 93 2.56 -18.31 1.20
N ILE A 94 2.99 -17.76 0.06
CA ILE A 94 4.18 -18.22 -0.66
C ILE A 94 5.45 -17.97 0.15
N ILE A 95 5.59 -16.78 0.76
CA ILE A 95 6.73 -16.44 1.62
C ILE A 95 6.85 -17.45 2.77
N GLU A 96 5.75 -17.69 3.49
CA GLU A 96 5.63 -18.67 4.58
C GLU A 96 5.96 -20.13 4.14
N LEU A 97 5.64 -20.49 2.90
CA LEU A 97 6.02 -21.77 2.30
C LEU A 97 7.50 -21.84 1.95
N VAL A 98 8.09 -20.73 1.53
CA VAL A 98 9.49 -20.68 1.05
C VAL A 98 10.49 -20.49 2.21
N GLN A 99 10.09 -19.84 3.30
CA GLN A 99 10.94 -19.53 4.47
C GLN A 99 11.77 -20.71 5.01
N PRO A 100 11.26 -21.95 5.15
CA PRO A 100 12.04 -23.10 5.59
C PRO A 100 13.24 -23.44 4.69
N TYR A 101 13.12 -23.18 3.39
CA TYR A 101 14.16 -23.50 2.41
C TYR A 101 15.33 -22.50 2.44
N VAL A 102 15.17 -21.38 3.15
CA VAL A 102 16.21 -20.33 3.32
C VAL A 102 16.70 -20.23 4.77
N GLY A 103 16.38 -21.22 5.61
CA GLY A 103 16.85 -21.29 7.00
C GLY A 103 16.03 -20.50 8.01
N ARG A 104 14.74 -20.20 7.70
CA ARG A 104 13.79 -19.59 8.64
C ARG A 104 12.74 -20.60 9.12
N SER A 105 12.09 -20.32 10.25
CA SER A 105 10.92 -21.09 10.70
C SER A 105 9.71 -20.79 9.82
N ARG A 106 8.88 -21.81 9.58
CA ARG A 106 7.50 -21.64 9.09
C ARG A 106 6.64 -21.31 10.29
N GLU A 107 6.10 -20.10 10.35
CA GLU A 107 5.20 -19.67 11.40
C GLU A 107 3.88 -19.13 10.82
N GLY A 108 2.80 -19.93 10.89
CA GLY A 108 1.50 -19.49 10.36
C GLY A 108 0.98 -18.18 10.97
N ALA A 109 1.52 -17.78 12.13
CA ALA A 109 1.29 -16.48 12.74
C ALA A 109 1.81 -15.29 11.90
N ASP A 110 2.82 -15.49 11.06
CA ASP A 110 3.36 -14.47 10.16
C ASP A 110 2.41 -14.24 8.98
N TRP A 111 1.82 -15.30 8.42
CA TRP A 111 0.73 -15.18 7.44
C TRP A 111 -0.51 -14.48 8.02
N ILE A 112 -0.82 -14.72 9.30
CA ILE A 112 -1.88 -13.99 10.01
C ILE A 112 -1.51 -12.51 10.15
N ALA A 113 -0.26 -12.19 10.49
CA ALA A 113 0.23 -10.82 10.56
C ALA A 113 0.14 -10.10 9.21
N ASP A 114 0.46 -10.78 8.11
CA ASP A 114 0.28 -10.29 6.74
C ASP A 114 -1.19 -9.91 6.48
N ALA A 115 -2.12 -10.82 6.81
CA ALA A 115 -3.55 -10.60 6.61
C ALA A 115 -4.08 -9.38 7.40
N PHE A 116 -3.66 -9.22 8.66
CA PHE A 116 -3.98 -8.04 9.46
C PHE A 116 -3.36 -6.77 8.88
N GLY A 117 -2.11 -6.84 8.42
CA GLY A 117 -1.45 -5.74 7.73
C GLY A 117 -2.24 -5.27 6.52
N ILE A 118 -2.61 -6.19 5.62
CA ILE A 118 -3.45 -5.90 4.45
C ILE A 118 -4.75 -5.21 4.88
N GLY A 119 -5.50 -5.80 5.81
CA GLY A 119 -6.77 -5.25 6.28
C GLY A 119 -6.63 -3.84 6.86
N PHE A 120 -5.59 -3.61 7.66
CA PHE A 120 -5.30 -2.31 8.26
C PHE A 120 -4.94 -1.25 7.20
N GLY A 121 -4.03 -1.58 6.29
CA GLY A 121 -3.63 -0.70 5.18
C GLY A 121 -4.82 -0.33 4.28
N VAL A 122 -5.66 -1.31 3.94
CA VAL A 122 -6.89 -1.08 3.17
C VAL A 122 -7.83 -0.13 3.90
N SER A 123 -8.08 -0.39 5.18
CA SER A 123 -9.02 0.39 6.00
C SER A 123 -8.61 1.86 6.05
N ILE A 124 -7.35 2.16 6.38
CA ILE A 124 -6.85 3.54 6.43
C ILE A 124 -6.90 4.19 5.05
N GLY A 125 -6.45 3.49 4.01
CA GLY A 125 -6.45 4.02 2.64
C GLY A 125 -7.85 4.40 2.17
N LEU A 126 -8.87 3.57 2.44
CA LEU A 126 -10.26 3.86 2.10
C LEU A 126 -10.85 5.01 2.91
N VAL A 127 -10.53 5.11 4.21
CA VAL A 127 -10.98 6.22 5.07
C VAL A 127 -10.44 7.55 4.55
N ILE A 128 -9.14 7.65 4.31
CA ILE A 128 -8.52 8.88 3.80
C ILE A 128 -9.06 9.21 2.40
N ARG A 129 -9.22 8.22 1.52
CA ARG A 129 -9.85 8.40 0.21
C ARG A 129 -11.25 9.00 0.32
N LYS A 130 -12.06 8.51 1.26
CA LYS A 130 -13.42 9.02 1.51
C LYS A 130 -13.39 10.48 1.98
N ILE A 131 -12.47 10.83 2.88
CA ILE A 131 -12.27 12.20 3.37
C ILE A 131 -11.89 13.14 2.23
N ILE A 132 -10.92 12.74 1.40
CA ILE A 132 -10.46 13.55 0.24
C ILE A 132 -11.61 13.75 -0.76
N ARG A 133 -12.37 12.70 -1.08
CA ARG A 133 -13.49 12.79 -2.04
C ARG A 133 -14.67 13.60 -1.54
N LYS A 134 -14.91 13.68 -0.22
CA LYS A 134 -15.99 14.51 0.35
C LYS A 134 -15.69 16.00 0.25
N LYS A 135 -14.41 16.38 0.17
CA LYS A 135 -13.96 17.78 0.15
C LYS A 135 -13.98 18.41 -1.26
N ASN A 136 -14.11 17.60 -2.32
CA ASN A 136 -14.21 18.02 -3.71
C ASN A 136 -15.65 17.99 -4.18
#